data_AF-A0A6G6J931-F1
#
_entry.id   AF-A0A6G6J931-F1
#
_cell.length_a   1.000
_cell.length_b   1.000
_cell.length_c   1.000
_cell.angle_alpha   90.00
_cell.angle_beta   90.00
_cell.angle_gamma   90.00
#
_symmetry.space_group_name_H-M   'P 1'
#
loop_
_entity.id
_entity.type
_entity.pdbx_description
1 polymer ?
#
loop_
_entity_poly.entity_id
_entity_poly.type
_entity_poly.pdbx_seq_one_letter_code
_entity_poly.pdbx_strand_id
1 'polypeptide(L)'
;MSKLPGLNPGKGLSNDLKAFQVVKSVGCLKDGIHAVWCLLEAHFDQVLKQCRAGDWGAMTNLCTLASNATEVSLLRRYFILFLPVTFKADGKFGRDNAPYDEERARRLLISPTVYKRLEATKLIITLDTLERIQQAIEPVAADWRAYLLEYLKWPRTDAPVGLGALFDAEWVTAGMLAHHGYHVGQSGAPLHTRLRILDHLLQSDLNETPFSADYLREWGGPGGLVRLLKMANTIAALCRNAKRKPGNFGAAIDDWESDLKHLHDVHFLQYLKQPLGTWPTT
;
A
#
# COMPACT_ATOMS: atom_id res chain seq x y z
N MET A 1 4.12 10.89 0.32
CA MET A 1 4.96 11.71 1.23
C MET A 1 4.48 11.57 2.67
N SER A 2 5.08 10.66 3.44
CA SER A 2 5.04 10.72 4.91
C SER A 2 6.38 11.29 5.34
N LYS A 3 6.47 12.62 5.43
CA LYS A 3 7.63 13.25 6.07
C LYS A 3 7.50 12.92 7.55
N LEU A 4 8.36 12.04 8.06
CA LEU A 4 8.56 11.91 9.50
C LEU A 4 8.81 13.33 10.06
N PRO A 5 8.06 13.76 11.08
CA PRO A 5 8.22 15.09 11.64
C PRO A 5 9.62 15.18 12.26
N GLY A 6 10.50 16.01 11.68
CA GLY A 6 11.79 16.34 12.27
C GLY A 6 13.02 16.33 11.35
N LEU A 7 12.93 15.77 10.14
CA LEU A 7 14.03 15.85 9.18
C LEU A 7 14.09 17.27 8.58
N ASN A 8 15.08 18.03 9.01
CA ASN A 8 15.36 19.36 8.48
C ASN A 8 16.54 19.24 7.51
N PRO A 9 16.34 19.39 6.19
CA PRO A 9 17.43 19.27 5.20
C PRO A 9 18.55 20.30 5.39
N GLY A 10 18.36 21.31 6.26
CA GLY A 10 19.41 22.24 6.71
C GLY A 10 20.25 21.78 7.93
N LYS A 11 19.89 20.67 8.60
CA LYS A 11 20.71 20.04 9.66
C LYS A 11 21.56 18.94 9.05
N GLY A 12 22.86 18.96 9.29
CA GLY A 12 23.78 18.00 8.66
C GLY A 12 23.54 16.55 9.10
N LEU A 13 23.76 15.61 8.18
CA LEU A 13 23.65 14.14 8.34
C LEU A 13 24.12 13.60 9.71
N SER A 14 25.17 14.20 10.30
CA SER A 14 25.68 13.81 11.62
C SER A 14 24.64 13.95 12.75
N ASN A 15 23.81 14.99 12.73
CA ASN A 15 22.80 15.21 13.76
C ASN A 15 21.64 14.23 13.64
N ASP A 16 21.19 13.96 12.42
CA ASP A 16 20.11 13.01 12.18
C ASP A 16 20.57 11.57 12.50
N LEU A 17 21.80 11.21 12.11
CA LEU A 17 22.42 9.93 12.51
C LEU A 17 22.42 9.75 14.03
N LYS A 18 22.85 10.78 14.78
CA LYS A 18 22.84 10.74 16.25
C LYS A 18 21.42 10.53 16.79
N ALA A 19 20.42 11.22 16.23
CA ALA A 19 19.03 11.06 16.66
C ALA A 19 18.54 9.63 16.47
N PHE A 20 18.77 9.03 15.29
CA PHE A 20 18.39 7.63 15.03
C PHE A 20 19.16 6.62 15.89
N GLN A 21 20.44 6.88 16.18
CA GLN A 21 21.23 6.06 17.10
C GLN A 21 20.69 6.10 18.54
N VAL A 22 20.27 7.28 19.02
CA VAL A 22 19.62 7.42 20.33
C VAL A 22 18.31 6.64 20.37
N VAL A 23 17.43 6.81 19.37
CA VAL A 23 16.16 6.07 19.26
C VAL A 23 16.39 4.55 19.22
N LYS A 24 17.48 4.11 18.57
CA LYS A 24 17.90 2.70 18.58
C LYS A 24 18.35 2.24 19.97
N SER A 25 19.17 3.01 20.67
CA SER A 25 19.69 2.63 21.99
C SER A 25 18.61 2.46 23.05
N VAL A 26 17.49 3.18 22.93
CA VAL A 26 16.34 3.07 23.84
C VAL A 26 15.32 2.01 23.39
N GLY A 27 15.62 1.23 22.34
CA GLY A 27 14.77 0.13 21.86
C GLY A 27 13.53 0.57 21.09
N CYS A 28 13.41 1.85 20.73
CA CYS A 28 12.26 2.39 20.02
C CYS A 28 12.39 2.31 18.49
N LEU A 29 13.58 2.03 17.96
CA LEU A 29 13.79 1.88 16.52
C LEU A 29 13.35 0.49 16.06
N LYS A 30 12.08 0.38 15.62
CA LYS A 30 11.47 -0.89 15.19
C LYS A 30 12.00 -1.42 13.84
N ASP A 31 12.41 -0.52 12.95
CA ASP A 31 12.91 -0.87 11.61
C ASP A 31 14.17 -0.06 11.29
N GLY A 32 15.34 -0.65 11.56
CA GLY A 32 16.64 -0.03 11.31
C GLY A 32 16.92 0.20 9.82
N ILE A 33 16.44 -0.68 8.94
CA ILE A 33 16.64 -0.56 7.49
C ILE A 33 15.82 0.60 6.93
N HIS A 34 14.59 0.77 7.40
CA HIS A 34 13.76 1.92 7.01
C HIS A 34 14.38 3.25 7.46
N ALA A 35 14.99 3.31 8.64
CA ALA A 35 15.70 4.51 9.08
C ALA A 35 16.92 4.85 8.21
N VAL A 36 17.71 3.83 7.83
CA VAL A 36 18.85 4.01 6.90
C VAL A 36 18.38 4.58 5.57
N TRP A 37 17.23 4.13 5.06
CA TRP A 37 16.63 4.69 3.86
C TRP A 37 16.32 6.17 4.00
N CYS A 38 15.54 6.57 5.00
CA CYS A 38 15.15 7.97 5.19
C CYS A 38 16.37 8.89 5.29
N LEU A 39 17.45 8.41 5.92
CA LEU A 39 18.71 9.14 6.01
C LEU A 39 19.46 9.20 4.68
N LEU A 40 19.51 8.10 3.91
CA LEU A 40 20.16 8.08 2.60
C LEU A 40 19.43 8.96 1.59
N GLU A 41 18.10 8.90 1.56
CA GLU A 41 17.25 9.73 0.70
C GLU A 41 17.43 11.22 1.02
N ALA A 42 17.33 11.60 2.30
CA ALA A 42 17.44 12.98 2.74
C ALA A 42 18.86 13.57 2.58
N HIS A 43 19.90 12.73 2.62
CA HIS A 43 21.30 13.17 2.67
C HIS A 43 22.17 12.53 1.58
N PHE A 44 21.59 12.06 0.48
CA PHE A 44 22.30 11.33 -0.58
C PHE A 44 23.52 12.11 -1.08
N ASP A 45 23.35 13.42 -1.33
CA ASP A 45 24.41 14.32 -1.81
C ASP A 45 25.57 14.39 -0.83
N GLN A 46 25.27 14.48 0.46
CA GLN A 46 26.28 14.55 1.51
C GLN A 46 27.04 13.22 1.62
N VAL A 47 26.32 12.09 1.55
CA VAL A 47 26.92 10.74 1.57
C VAL A 47 27.79 10.53 0.34
N LEU A 48 27.32 10.90 -0.85
CA LEU A 48 28.07 10.79 -2.10
C LEU A 48 29.32 11.69 -2.08
N LYS A 49 29.21 12.92 -1.58
CA LYS A 49 30.34 13.83 -1.41
C LYS A 49 31.40 13.24 -0.47
N GLN A 50 30.99 12.68 0.66
CA GLN A 50 31.90 12.01 1.61
C GLN A 50 32.56 10.77 0.98
N CYS A 51 31.79 9.94 0.29
CA CYS A 51 32.29 8.79 -0.46
C CYS A 51 33.38 9.21 -1.48
N ARG A 52 33.16 10.30 -2.23
CA ARG A 52 34.15 10.87 -3.16
C ARG A 52 35.37 11.48 -2.45
N ALA A 53 35.23 11.91 -1.21
CA ALA A 53 36.35 12.37 -0.39
C ALA A 53 37.13 11.21 0.26
N GLY A 54 36.64 9.97 0.16
CA GLY A 54 37.17 8.83 0.91
C GLY A 54 36.83 8.86 2.40
N ASP A 55 35.83 9.67 2.79
CA ASP A 55 35.28 9.70 4.13
C ASP A 55 34.15 8.67 4.24
N TRP A 56 34.42 7.59 4.97
CA TRP A 56 33.52 6.45 5.15
C TRP A 56 32.66 6.54 6.42
N GLY A 57 32.75 7.65 7.16
CA GLY A 57 32.10 7.80 8.47
C GLY A 57 30.59 7.65 8.40
N ALA A 58 29.93 8.32 7.45
CA ALA A 58 28.49 8.20 7.26
C ALA A 58 28.04 6.78 6.94
N MET A 59 28.69 6.13 5.97
CA MET A 59 28.32 4.76 5.56
C MET A 59 28.53 3.76 6.69
N THR A 60 29.60 3.93 7.46
CA THR A 60 29.87 3.11 8.66
C THR A 60 28.75 3.29 9.68
N ASN A 61 28.35 4.54 9.97
CA ASN A 61 27.28 4.86 10.90
C ASN A 61 25.91 4.35 10.42
N LEU A 62 25.61 4.43 9.13
CA LEU A 62 24.38 3.86 8.56
C LEU A 62 24.33 2.35 8.76
N CYS A 63 25.44 1.62 8.57
CA CYS A 63 25.51 0.19 8.89
C CYS A 63 25.24 -0.11 10.37
N THR A 64 25.55 0.80 11.30
CA THR A 64 25.25 0.59 12.73
C THR A 64 23.76 0.61 13.05
N LEU A 65 22.91 1.17 12.17
CA LEU A 65 21.47 1.18 12.35
C LEU A 65 20.82 -0.15 11.97
N ALA A 66 21.46 -0.96 11.12
CA ALA A 66 21.02 -2.32 10.81
C ALA A 66 20.95 -3.21 12.06
N SER A 67 20.00 -4.13 12.09
CA SER A 67 19.71 -4.98 13.25
C SER A 67 20.54 -6.26 13.28
N ASN A 68 21.07 -6.70 12.13
CA ASN A 68 21.81 -7.96 12.00
C ASN A 68 22.81 -7.94 10.84
N ALA A 69 23.69 -8.94 10.79
CA ALA A 69 24.74 -9.04 9.77
C ALA A 69 24.18 -9.19 8.33
N THR A 70 23.01 -9.82 8.18
CA THR A 70 22.35 -9.97 6.87
C THR A 70 21.93 -8.62 6.30
N GLU A 71 21.37 -7.75 7.15
CA GLU A 71 21.02 -6.37 6.80
C GLU A 71 22.24 -5.52 6.46
N VAL A 72 23.33 -5.65 7.21
CA VAL A 72 24.60 -4.99 6.87
C VAL A 72 25.10 -5.46 5.50
N SER A 73 25.09 -6.76 5.24
CA SER A 73 25.49 -7.33 3.95
C SER A 73 24.65 -6.80 2.78
N LEU A 74 23.34 -6.67 3.00
CA LEU A 74 22.41 -6.08 2.04
C LEU A 74 22.71 -4.59 1.78
N LEU A 75 22.93 -3.80 2.84
CA LEU A 75 23.31 -2.39 2.72
C LEU A 75 24.63 -2.21 1.97
N ARG A 76 25.59 -3.10 2.17
CA ARG A 76 26.86 -3.05 1.44
C ARG A 76 26.65 -3.24 -0.05
N ARG A 77 25.88 -4.24 -0.48
CA ARG A 77 25.55 -4.43 -1.91
C ARG A 77 24.77 -3.25 -2.48
N TYR A 78 23.83 -2.72 -1.69
CA TYR A 78 23.11 -1.50 -2.04
C TYR A 78 24.05 -0.30 -2.26
N PHE A 79 25.04 -0.11 -1.38
CA PHE A 79 26.03 0.96 -1.54
C PHE A 79 26.86 0.80 -2.81
N ILE A 80 27.33 -0.41 -3.13
CA ILE A 80 28.08 -0.66 -4.38
C ILE A 80 27.24 -0.28 -5.60
N LEU A 81 25.93 -0.53 -5.54
CA LEU A 81 25.04 -0.26 -6.67
C LEU A 81 24.83 1.24 -6.94
N PHE A 82 24.75 2.06 -5.88
CA PHE A 82 24.37 3.47 -6.00
C PHE A 82 25.48 4.48 -5.71
N LEU A 83 26.61 4.06 -5.14
CA LEU A 83 27.73 4.92 -4.76
C LEU A 83 29.03 4.40 -5.37
N PRO A 84 30.02 5.26 -5.66
CA PRO A 84 31.31 4.86 -6.23
C PRO A 84 32.22 4.23 -5.16
N VAL A 85 31.82 3.06 -4.65
CA VAL A 85 32.43 2.39 -3.50
C VAL A 85 32.61 0.90 -3.75
N THR A 86 33.71 0.36 -3.23
CA THR A 86 34.01 -1.07 -3.21
C THR A 86 34.21 -1.55 -1.78
N PHE A 87 34.18 -2.87 -1.58
CA PHE A 87 34.52 -3.49 -0.30
C PHE A 87 35.79 -4.30 -0.46
N LYS A 88 36.77 -4.01 0.38
CA LYS A 88 38.01 -4.76 0.47
C LYS A 88 37.76 -6.10 1.19
N ALA A 89 38.68 -7.05 1.00
CA ALA A 89 38.63 -8.36 1.66
C ALA A 89 38.65 -8.27 3.19
N ASP A 90 39.20 -7.18 3.75
CA ASP A 90 39.19 -6.88 5.20
C ASP A 90 37.86 -6.25 5.68
N GLY A 91 36.86 -6.15 4.81
CA GLY A 91 35.54 -5.61 5.10
C GLY A 91 35.48 -4.08 5.15
N LYS A 92 36.58 -3.37 4.87
CA LYS A 92 36.61 -1.90 4.83
C LYS A 92 36.13 -1.36 3.50
N PHE A 93 35.60 -0.16 3.54
CA PHE A 93 35.24 0.61 2.35
C PHE A 93 36.49 0.99 1.55
N GLY A 94 36.37 0.92 0.24
CA GLY A 94 37.34 1.38 -0.74
C GLY A 94 36.66 2.24 -1.78
N ARG A 95 37.44 3.05 -2.50
CA ARG A 95 36.92 3.83 -3.62
C ARG A 95 36.77 2.96 -4.85
N ASP A 96 35.66 3.09 -5.55
CA ASP A 96 35.58 2.63 -6.94
C ASP A 96 36.07 3.76 -7.87
N ASN A 97 37.02 3.44 -8.74
CA ASN A 97 37.57 4.38 -9.71
C ASN A 97 36.93 4.22 -11.10
N ALA A 98 35.99 3.28 -11.26
CA ALA A 98 35.21 3.15 -12.48
C ALA A 98 34.40 4.44 -12.77
N PRO A 99 34.07 4.73 -14.04
CA PRO A 99 33.16 5.80 -14.39
C PRO A 99 31.85 5.68 -13.62
N TYR A 100 31.45 6.74 -12.91
CA TYR A 100 30.25 6.78 -12.10
C TYR A 100 29.26 7.78 -12.68
N ASP A 101 28.10 7.27 -13.11
CA ASP A 101 26.99 8.05 -13.62
C ASP A 101 26.04 8.43 -12.47
N GLU A 102 26.24 9.63 -11.93
CA GLU A 102 25.49 10.14 -10.78
C GLU A 102 24.01 10.36 -11.10
N GLU A 103 23.70 10.95 -12.26
CA GLU A 103 22.33 11.24 -12.65
C GLU A 103 21.53 9.94 -12.81
N ARG A 104 22.15 8.93 -13.43
CA ARG A 104 21.56 7.60 -13.56
C ARG A 104 21.35 6.91 -12.22
N ALA A 105 22.33 6.94 -11.33
CA ALA A 105 22.23 6.34 -10.00
C ALA A 105 21.10 7.01 -9.18
N ARG A 106 20.98 8.34 -9.24
CA ARG A 106 19.91 9.10 -8.58
C ARG A 106 18.53 8.74 -9.10
N ARG A 107 18.37 8.74 -10.43
CA ARG A 107 17.08 8.43 -11.08
C ARG A 107 16.58 7.03 -10.74
N LEU A 108 17.48 6.08 -10.53
CA LEU A 108 17.17 4.67 -10.26
C LEU A 108 17.21 4.30 -8.77
N LEU A 109 17.40 5.28 -7.87
CA LEU A 109 17.48 5.03 -6.44
C LEU A 109 16.15 4.42 -5.95
N ILE A 110 16.22 3.23 -5.35
CA ILE A 110 15.07 2.52 -4.76
C ILE A 110 15.31 2.29 -3.28
N SER A 111 14.26 2.12 -2.48
CA SER A 111 14.46 1.84 -1.05
C SER A 111 15.15 0.49 -0.79
N PRO A 112 16.00 0.36 0.24
CA PRO A 112 16.56 -0.92 0.71
C PRO A 112 15.53 -2.05 0.88
N THR A 113 14.28 -1.72 1.24
CA THR A 113 13.19 -2.69 1.35
C THR A 113 12.76 -3.22 -0.02
N VAL A 114 12.63 -2.34 -1.02
CA VAL A 114 12.36 -2.75 -2.41
C VAL A 114 13.54 -3.55 -2.94
N TYR A 115 14.77 -3.07 -2.72
CA TYR A 115 15.99 -3.78 -3.10
C TYR A 115 16.04 -5.20 -2.49
N LYS A 116 15.74 -5.35 -1.20
CA LYS A 116 15.65 -6.65 -0.52
C LYS A 116 14.62 -7.59 -1.15
N ARG A 117 13.46 -7.06 -1.55
CA ARG A 117 12.44 -7.85 -2.25
C ARG A 117 12.93 -8.31 -3.62
N LEU A 118 13.62 -7.43 -4.36
CA LEU A 118 14.21 -7.77 -5.65
C LEU A 118 15.34 -8.80 -5.53
N GLU A 119 16.20 -8.71 -4.51
CA GLU A 119 17.22 -9.76 -4.27
C GLU A 119 16.57 -11.13 -4.00
N ALA A 120 15.40 -11.16 -3.36
CA ALA A 120 14.69 -12.41 -3.07
C ALA A 120 14.12 -13.08 -4.34
N THR A 121 13.97 -12.36 -5.46
CA THR A 121 13.47 -12.93 -6.72
C THR A 121 14.56 -13.62 -7.55
N LYS A 122 15.77 -13.84 -6.99
CA LYS A 122 16.94 -14.39 -7.68
C LYS A 122 17.40 -13.59 -8.91
N LEU A 123 16.95 -12.34 -9.04
CA LEU A 123 17.40 -11.45 -10.10
C LEU A 123 18.76 -10.85 -9.73
N ILE A 124 19.65 -10.72 -10.72
CA ILE A 124 20.88 -9.95 -10.55
C ILE A 124 20.51 -8.47 -10.66
N ILE A 125 20.61 -7.75 -9.55
CA ILE A 125 20.22 -6.35 -9.45
C ILE A 125 21.39 -5.46 -9.84
N THR A 126 21.29 -4.85 -11.03
CA THR A 126 22.20 -3.84 -11.57
C THR A 126 21.41 -2.58 -11.94
N LEU A 127 22.09 -1.47 -12.24
CA LEU A 127 21.40 -0.26 -12.73
C LEU A 127 20.64 -0.54 -14.04
N ASP A 128 21.17 -1.38 -14.94
CA ASP A 128 20.46 -1.80 -16.16
C ASP A 128 19.20 -2.61 -15.84
N THR A 129 19.24 -3.49 -14.83
CA THR A 129 18.05 -4.24 -14.40
C THR A 129 17.01 -3.30 -13.80
N LEU A 130 17.42 -2.34 -12.97
CA LEU A 130 16.49 -1.36 -12.40
C LEU A 130 15.87 -0.46 -13.47
N GLU A 131 16.64 -0.08 -14.48
CA GLU A 131 16.15 0.72 -15.60
C GLU A 131 15.12 -0.06 -16.44
N ARG A 132 15.37 -1.35 -16.71
CA ARG A 132 14.36 -2.21 -17.37
C ARG A 132 13.09 -2.36 -16.54
N ILE A 133 13.23 -2.50 -15.22
CA ILE A 133 12.08 -2.56 -14.31
C ILE A 133 11.31 -1.23 -14.34
N GLN A 134 12.00 -0.09 -14.26
CA GLN A 134 11.38 1.23 -14.36
C GLN A 134 10.63 1.39 -15.67
N GLN A 135 11.26 1.07 -16.82
CA GLN A 135 10.63 1.14 -18.14
C GLN A 135 9.42 0.21 -18.28
N ALA A 136 9.45 -0.98 -17.67
CA ALA A 136 8.32 -1.91 -17.69
C ALA A 136 7.17 -1.46 -16.78
N ILE A 137 7.49 -0.82 -15.65
CA ILE A 137 6.50 -0.29 -14.71
C ILE A 137 5.94 1.03 -15.20
N GLU A 138 6.69 1.90 -15.87
CA GLU A 138 6.27 3.25 -16.24
C GLU A 138 4.89 3.29 -16.94
N PRO A 139 4.58 2.45 -17.94
CA PRO A 139 3.25 2.42 -18.55
C PRO A 139 2.17 1.99 -17.55
N VAL A 140 2.51 0.99 -16.71
CA VAL A 140 1.61 0.50 -15.67
C VAL A 140 1.44 1.53 -14.56
N ALA A 141 2.46 2.29 -14.13
CA ALA A 141 2.34 3.31 -13.10
C ALA A 141 1.68 4.59 -13.63
N ALA A 142 1.83 4.90 -14.91
CA ALA A 142 1.12 5.99 -15.56
C ALA A 142 -0.39 5.69 -15.65
N ASP A 143 -0.75 4.44 -15.93
CA ASP A 143 -2.16 4.01 -16.03
C ASP A 143 -2.51 2.85 -15.10
N TRP A 144 -1.98 2.90 -13.87
CA TRP A 144 -2.17 1.81 -12.92
C TRP A 144 -3.64 1.71 -12.51
N ARG A 145 -4.40 2.78 -12.77
CA ARG A 145 -5.85 2.83 -12.62
C ARG A 145 -6.56 2.02 -13.70
N ALA A 146 -6.19 2.09 -14.98
CA ALA A 146 -6.74 1.16 -15.97
C ALA A 146 -6.39 -0.28 -15.62
N TYR A 147 -5.14 -0.56 -15.22
CA TYR A 147 -4.75 -1.89 -14.78
C TYR A 147 -5.58 -2.32 -13.56
N LEU A 148 -5.68 -1.48 -12.52
CA LEU A 148 -6.50 -1.76 -11.34
C LEU A 148 -7.97 -1.97 -11.71
N LEU A 149 -8.52 -1.21 -12.66
CA LEU A 149 -9.89 -1.36 -13.17
C LEU A 149 -10.12 -2.71 -13.87
N GLU A 150 -9.12 -3.27 -14.56
CA GLU A 150 -9.21 -4.61 -15.14
C GLU A 150 -9.39 -5.70 -14.06
N TYR A 151 -8.80 -5.50 -12.88
CA TYR A 151 -8.89 -6.44 -11.75
C TYR A 151 -10.04 -6.12 -10.78
N LEU A 152 -10.37 -4.85 -10.57
CA LEU A 152 -11.46 -4.39 -9.71
C LEU A 152 -12.79 -4.47 -10.45
N LYS A 153 -13.38 -5.66 -10.45
CA LYS A 153 -14.71 -5.87 -11.00
C LYS A 153 -15.76 -5.32 -10.03
N TRP A 154 -16.44 -4.25 -10.42
CA TRP A 154 -17.66 -3.83 -9.72
C TRP A 154 -18.66 -4.99 -9.74
N PRO A 155 -19.25 -5.36 -8.59
CA PRO A 155 -20.08 -6.55 -8.50
C PRO A 155 -21.37 -6.39 -9.30
N ARG A 156 -21.74 -7.44 -10.01
CA ARG A 156 -22.94 -7.49 -10.84
C ARG A 156 -24.08 -8.20 -10.12
N THR A 157 -25.31 -7.88 -10.51
CA THR A 157 -26.54 -8.50 -10.02
C THR A 157 -27.12 -9.50 -11.01
N ASP A 158 -26.39 -9.84 -12.09
CA ASP A 158 -26.76 -10.91 -12.98
C ASP A 158 -26.79 -12.25 -12.20
N ALA A 159 -27.92 -12.94 -12.31
CA ALA A 159 -28.14 -14.22 -11.67
C ALA A 159 -28.37 -15.28 -12.75
N PRO A 160 -27.35 -15.64 -13.56
CA PRO A 160 -27.48 -16.73 -14.50
C PRO A 160 -27.88 -18.01 -13.75
N VAL A 161 -28.59 -18.90 -14.44
CA VAL A 161 -29.09 -20.18 -13.92
C VAL A 161 -27.88 -21.07 -13.60
N GLY A 162 -27.31 -20.90 -12.41
CA GLY A 162 -26.30 -21.77 -11.84
C GLY A 162 -26.97 -22.85 -11.01
N LEU A 163 -26.41 -24.07 -11.04
CA LEU A 163 -26.78 -25.24 -10.22
C LEU A 163 -27.01 -24.81 -8.76
N GLY A 164 -28.27 -24.57 -8.39
CA GLY A 164 -28.70 -24.00 -7.11
C GLY A 164 -28.56 -24.95 -5.93
N ALA A 165 -27.52 -25.80 -5.89
CA ALA A 165 -27.41 -26.92 -4.97
C ALA A 165 -26.06 -27.02 -4.22
N LEU A 166 -25.10 -26.10 -4.40
CA LEU A 166 -23.74 -26.34 -3.90
C LEU A 166 -23.29 -25.59 -2.65
N PHE A 167 -24.02 -24.59 -2.13
CA PHE A 167 -23.60 -23.95 -0.88
C PHE A 167 -24.82 -23.49 -0.07
N ASP A 168 -25.12 -24.24 0.99
CA ASP A 168 -25.80 -23.71 2.18
C ASP A 168 -24.85 -22.68 2.80
N ALA A 169 -24.90 -21.45 2.29
CA ALA A 169 -24.27 -20.33 2.96
C ALA A 169 -25.06 -20.09 4.24
N GLU A 170 -24.49 -20.56 5.36
CA GLU A 170 -24.91 -20.23 6.71
C GLU A 170 -25.36 -18.77 6.75
N TRP A 171 -26.63 -18.58 7.06
CA TRP A 171 -27.21 -17.27 7.27
C TRP A 171 -26.39 -16.56 8.35
N VAL A 172 -25.63 -15.54 7.96
CA VAL A 172 -25.02 -14.64 8.93
C VAL A 172 -26.15 -13.85 9.59
N THR A 173 -26.54 -14.35 10.76
CA THR A 173 -27.36 -13.73 11.80
C THR A 173 -26.94 -12.25 11.94
N ALA A 174 -27.86 -11.32 11.63
CA ALA A 174 -27.67 -9.87 11.69
C ALA A 174 -26.39 -9.32 11.01
N GLY A 175 -26.32 -9.37 9.68
CA GLY A 175 -25.19 -8.79 8.93
C GLY A 175 -24.99 -7.28 9.17
N MET A 176 -23.76 -6.80 9.00
CA MET A 176 -23.33 -5.39 9.21
C MET A 176 -24.31 -4.34 8.64
N LEU A 177 -24.85 -4.57 7.44
CA LEU A 177 -25.84 -3.65 6.84
C LEU A 177 -27.10 -3.53 7.71
N ALA A 178 -27.67 -4.66 8.13
CA ALA A 178 -28.86 -4.68 8.99
C ALA A 178 -28.56 -4.10 10.37
N HIS A 179 -27.36 -4.34 10.93
CA HIS A 179 -26.91 -3.72 12.19
C HIS A 179 -26.94 -2.19 12.13
N HIS A 180 -26.58 -1.60 10.98
CA HIS A 180 -26.67 -0.15 10.74
C HIS A 180 -28.06 0.31 10.26
N GLY A 181 -29.08 -0.55 10.32
CA GLY A 181 -30.47 -0.21 9.99
C GLY A 181 -30.81 -0.24 8.49
N TYR A 182 -29.92 -0.74 7.63
CA TYR A 182 -30.17 -0.84 6.19
C TYR A 182 -31.19 -1.94 5.87
N HIS A 183 -32.35 -1.54 5.33
CA HIS A 183 -33.43 -2.43 4.93
C HIS A 183 -34.07 -1.95 3.61
N VAL A 184 -34.45 -2.89 2.75
CA VAL A 184 -34.99 -2.66 1.40
C VAL A 184 -36.34 -3.35 1.19
N GLY A 185 -37.02 -3.04 0.09
CA GLY A 185 -38.27 -3.68 -0.32
C GLY A 185 -39.51 -2.95 0.14
N GLN A 186 -40.68 -3.61 0.08
CA GLN A 186 -41.98 -2.96 0.31
C GLN A 186 -42.13 -2.30 1.70
N SER A 187 -41.49 -2.89 2.72
CA SER A 187 -41.43 -2.34 4.08
C SER A 187 -40.04 -1.78 4.41
N GLY A 188 -39.21 -1.54 3.39
CA GLY A 188 -37.86 -1.04 3.52
C GLY A 188 -37.81 0.47 3.78
N ALA A 189 -36.60 0.97 4.04
CA ALA A 189 -36.38 2.39 4.21
C ALA A 189 -36.47 3.12 2.85
N PRO A 190 -36.94 4.39 2.81
CA PRO A 190 -36.91 5.20 1.60
C PRO A 190 -35.49 5.40 1.07
N LEU A 191 -35.35 5.60 -0.26
CA LEU A 191 -34.06 5.76 -0.95
C LEU A 191 -33.08 6.67 -0.20
N HIS A 192 -33.48 7.91 0.12
CA HIS A 192 -32.61 8.87 0.79
C HIS A 192 -32.05 8.35 2.14
N THR A 193 -32.87 7.61 2.90
CA THR A 193 -32.46 7.02 4.17
C THR A 193 -31.47 5.90 3.94
N ARG A 194 -31.71 5.03 2.96
CA ARG A 194 -30.80 3.93 2.61
C ARG A 194 -29.44 4.46 2.17
N LEU A 195 -29.41 5.42 1.26
CA LEU A 195 -28.16 6.01 0.78
C LEU A 195 -27.38 6.67 1.93
N ARG A 196 -28.06 7.41 2.81
CA ARG A 196 -27.42 8.00 4.00
C ARG A 196 -26.83 6.94 4.94
N ILE A 197 -27.52 5.80 5.13
CA ILE A 197 -26.98 4.69 5.93
C ILE A 197 -25.73 4.11 5.28
N LEU A 198 -25.74 3.91 3.96
CA LEU A 198 -24.59 3.39 3.23
C LEU A 198 -23.40 4.36 3.28
N ASP A 199 -23.63 5.66 3.06
CA ASP A 199 -22.60 6.70 3.16
C ASP A 199 -21.99 6.74 4.57
N HIS A 200 -22.83 6.69 5.59
CA HIS A 200 -22.39 6.65 6.98
C HIS A 200 -21.55 5.40 7.25
N LEU A 201 -22.03 4.22 6.85
CA LEU A 201 -21.31 2.95 7.04
C LEU A 201 -19.96 2.94 6.33
N LEU A 202 -19.86 3.54 5.14
CA LEU A 202 -18.60 3.65 4.42
C LEU A 202 -17.56 4.43 5.24
N GLN A 203 -17.96 5.47 5.97
CA GLN A 203 -17.07 6.36 6.73
C GLN A 203 -16.94 5.98 8.22
N SER A 204 -17.68 4.99 8.71
CA SER A 204 -17.70 4.64 10.13
C SER A 204 -16.49 3.80 10.55
N ASP A 205 -15.97 4.09 11.74
CA ASP A 205 -15.19 3.11 12.48
C ASP A 205 -16.12 2.00 12.99
N LEU A 206 -15.73 0.74 12.77
CA LEU A 206 -16.51 -0.44 13.15
C LEU A 206 -16.00 -1.11 14.43
N ASN A 207 -14.93 -0.59 15.04
CA ASN A 207 -14.35 -1.17 16.25
C ASN A 207 -15.33 -1.20 17.44
N GLU A 208 -16.38 -0.38 17.42
CA GLU A 208 -17.42 -0.33 18.46
C GLU A 208 -18.61 -1.27 18.20
N THR A 209 -18.61 -2.01 17.10
CA THR A 209 -19.68 -2.97 16.77
C THR A 209 -19.48 -4.31 17.49
N PRO A 210 -20.54 -5.11 17.73
CA PRO A 210 -20.45 -6.36 18.49
C PRO A 210 -19.83 -7.54 17.72
N PHE A 211 -19.24 -7.29 16.54
CA PHE A 211 -18.71 -8.34 15.69
C PHE A 211 -17.25 -8.70 16.03
N SER A 212 -16.84 -9.91 15.64
CA SER A 212 -15.47 -10.38 15.88
C SER A 212 -14.44 -9.56 15.08
N ALA A 213 -13.22 -9.42 15.63
CA ALA A 213 -12.15 -8.69 14.96
C ALA A 213 -11.80 -9.27 13.56
N ASP A 214 -11.92 -10.59 13.39
CA ASP A 214 -11.70 -11.24 12.09
C ASP A 214 -12.79 -10.85 11.08
N TYR A 215 -14.06 -10.81 11.50
CA TYR A 215 -15.16 -10.33 10.65
C TYR A 215 -14.96 -8.86 10.27
N LEU A 216 -14.58 -8.01 11.23
CA LEU A 216 -14.33 -6.58 10.98
C LEU A 216 -13.17 -6.33 10.00
N ARG A 217 -12.15 -7.20 10.00
CA ARG A 217 -11.03 -7.12 9.05
C ARG A 217 -11.49 -7.24 7.60
N GLU A 218 -12.53 -8.03 7.33
CA GLU A 218 -13.11 -8.15 5.99
C GLU A 218 -13.78 -6.87 5.48
N TRP A 219 -14.21 -6.00 6.39
CA TRP A 219 -14.85 -4.72 6.06
C TRP A 219 -13.84 -3.60 5.83
N GLY A 220 -12.56 -3.79 6.16
CA GLY A 220 -11.52 -2.78 5.96
C GLY A 220 -11.74 -1.48 6.76
N GLY A 221 -10.86 -0.50 6.55
CA GLY A 221 -10.90 0.78 7.25
C GLY A 221 -11.95 1.77 6.72
N PRO A 222 -12.27 2.83 7.50
CA PRO A 222 -13.18 3.90 7.10
C PRO A 222 -12.77 4.55 5.76
N GLY A 223 -13.75 4.77 4.88
CA GLY A 223 -13.59 5.43 3.58
C GLY A 223 -12.75 4.66 2.55
N GLY A 224 -12.24 3.48 2.90
CA GLY A 224 -11.33 2.72 2.06
C GLY A 224 -12.04 1.94 0.94
N LEU A 225 -11.30 1.66 -0.13
CA LEU A 225 -11.79 0.82 -1.23
C LEU A 225 -12.22 -0.59 -0.78
N VAL A 226 -11.54 -1.16 0.21
CA VAL A 226 -11.91 -2.46 0.79
C VAL A 226 -13.33 -2.42 1.38
N ARG A 227 -13.65 -1.37 2.14
CA ARG A 227 -14.99 -1.14 2.72
C ARG A 227 -16.05 -1.02 1.63
N LEU A 228 -15.78 -0.18 0.63
CA LEU A 228 -16.68 0.05 -0.49
C LEU A 228 -16.98 -1.24 -1.27
N LEU A 229 -15.94 -2.02 -1.59
CA LEU A 229 -16.09 -3.29 -2.30
C LEU A 229 -16.79 -4.35 -1.45
N LYS A 230 -16.55 -4.41 -0.13
CA LYS A 230 -17.26 -5.34 0.76
C LYS A 230 -18.75 -5.02 0.79
N MET A 231 -19.13 -3.75 0.96
CA MET A 231 -20.52 -3.29 0.91
C MET A 231 -21.19 -3.67 -0.41
N ALA A 232 -20.55 -3.32 -1.53
CA ALA A 232 -21.09 -3.60 -2.86
C ALA A 232 -21.24 -5.10 -3.12
N ASN A 233 -20.25 -5.93 -2.73
CA ASN A 233 -20.33 -7.38 -2.89
C ASN A 233 -21.45 -7.99 -2.05
N THR A 234 -21.64 -7.52 -0.82
CA THR A 234 -22.74 -7.96 0.05
C THR A 234 -24.10 -7.63 -0.56
N ILE A 235 -24.31 -6.39 -1.00
CA ILE A 235 -25.58 -5.98 -1.64
C ILE A 235 -25.85 -6.78 -2.92
N ALA A 236 -24.83 -6.94 -3.77
CA ALA A 236 -24.97 -7.71 -5.00
C ALA A 236 -25.27 -9.20 -4.74
N ALA A 237 -24.69 -9.78 -3.69
CA ALA A 237 -25.01 -11.14 -3.27
C ALA A 237 -26.46 -11.27 -2.79
N LEU A 238 -26.95 -10.31 -1.99
CA LEU A 238 -28.36 -10.26 -1.56
C LEU A 238 -29.31 -10.18 -2.77
N CYS A 239 -29.02 -9.29 -3.72
CA CYS A 239 -29.81 -9.13 -4.95
C CYS A 239 -29.82 -10.42 -5.80
N ARG A 240 -28.65 -11.03 -6.06
CA ARG A 240 -28.58 -12.30 -6.80
C ARG A 240 -29.34 -13.43 -6.10
N ASN A 241 -29.28 -13.48 -4.77
CA ASN A 241 -29.99 -14.49 -4.00
C ASN A 241 -31.51 -14.29 -4.06
N ALA A 242 -31.99 -13.05 -3.99
CA ALA A 242 -33.40 -12.74 -4.14
C ALA A 242 -33.93 -13.06 -5.55
N LYS A 243 -33.16 -12.77 -6.60
CA LYS A 243 -33.50 -13.12 -7.99
C LYS A 243 -33.66 -14.62 -8.22
N ARG A 244 -32.96 -15.45 -7.44
CA ARG A 244 -33.05 -16.93 -7.52
C ARG A 244 -34.14 -17.53 -6.65
N LYS A 245 -34.65 -16.79 -5.66
CA LYS A 245 -35.64 -17.31 -4.72
C LYS A 245 -37.06 -17.12 -5.28
N PRO A 246 -37.94 -18.11 -5.12
CA PRO A 246 -39.36 -17.91 -5.38
C PRO A 246 -39.94 -16.93 -4.34
N GLY A 247 -40.67 -15.91 -4.79
CA GLY A 247 -41.31 -14.91 -3.93
C GLY A 247 -41.40 -13.52 -4.56
N ASN A 248 -42.06 -12.59 -3.89
CA ASN A 248 -42.18 -11.20 -4.35
C ASN A 248 -41.04 -10.33 -3.79
N PHE A 249 -39.89 -10.38 -4.47
CA PHE A 249 -38.70 -9.59 -4.12
C PHE A 249 -38.46 -8.39 -5.04
N GLY A 250 -39.38 -8.07 -5.96
CA GLY A 250 -39.17 -7.05 -6.99
C GLY A 250 -38.71 -5.70 -6.42
N ALA A 251 -39.45 -5.17 -5.45
CA ALA A 251 -39.09 -3.90 -4.81
C ALA A 251 -37.71 -3.92 -4.13
N ALA A 252 -37.33 -5.04 -3.50
CA ALA A 252 -36.02 -5.17 -2.85
C ALA A 252 -34.88 -5.26 -3.87
N ILE A 253 -35.12 -5.95 -4.98
CA ILE A 253 -34.18 -6.06 -6.11
C ILE A 253 -33.93 -4.67 -6.70
N ASP A 254 -34.99 -3.91 -7.01
CA ASP A 254 -34.88 -2.55 -7.55
C ASP A 254 -34.11 -1.63 -6.60
N ASP A 255 -34.41 -1.71 -5.30
CA ASP A 255 -33.71 -0.95 -4.26
C ASP A 255 -32.21 -1.30 -4.21
N TRP A 256 -31.85 -2.58 -4.16
CA TRP A 256 -30.44 -3.00 -4.14
C TRP A 256 -29.67 -2.57 -5.39
N GLU A 257 -30.30 -2.64 -6.56
CA GLU A 257 -29.66 -2.23 -7.82
C GLU A 257 -29.46 -0.72 -7.89
N SER A 258 -30.46 0.06 -7.45
CA SER A 258 -30.34 1.52 -7.30
C SER A 258 -29.23 1.89 -6.33
N ASP A 259 -29.17 1.23 -5.17
CA ASP A 259 -28.18 1.51 -4.14
C ASP A 259 -26.76 1.13 -4.59
N LEU A 260 -26.59 0.02 -5.34
CA LEU A 260 -25.32 -0.35 -5.98
C LEU A 260 -24.87 0.69 -7.00
N LYS A 261 -25.81 1.19 -7.82
CA LYS A 261 -25.50 2.24 -8.78
C LYS A 261 -25.02 3.51 -8.10
N HIS A 262 -25.64 3.90 -6.98
CA HIS A 262 -25.19 5.02 -6.18
C HIS A 262 -23.76 4.82 -5.65
N LEU A 263 -23.47 3.67 -5.03
CA LEU A 263 -22.13 3.36 -4.53
C LEU A 263 -21.06 3.39 -5.63
N HIS A 264 -21.40 2.93 -6.84
CA HIS A 264 -20.51 3.00 -7.98
C HIS A 264 -20.24 4.45 -8.40
N ASP A 265 -21.29 5.21 -8.70
CA ASP A 265 -21.17 6.51 -9.36
C ASP A 265 -20.62 7.59 -8.42
N VAL A 266 -20.98 7.52 -7.13
CA VAL A 266 -20.61 8.51 -6.13
C VAL A 266 -19.30 8.17 -5.44
N HIS A 267 -19.04 6.90 -5.13
CA HIS A 267 -17.85 6.54 -4.34
C HIS A 267 -16.79 5.83 -5.16
N PHE A 268 -17.14 4.82 -5.95
CA PHE A 268 -16.14 4.04 -6.70
C PHE A 268 -15.45 4.88 -7.78
N LEU A 269 -16.23 5.60 -8.60
CA LEU A 269 -15.65 6.50 -9.60
C LEU A 269 -14.89 7.66 -8.98
N GLN A 270 -15.31 8.19 -7.82
CA GLN A 270 -14.57 9.23 -7.12
C GLN A 270 -13.26 8.71 -6.54
N TYR A 271 -13.25 7.51 -5.95
CA TYR A 271 -12.03 6.85 -5.47
C TYR A 271 -10.99 6.72 -6.59
N LEU A 272 -11.45 6.39 -7.81
CA LEU A 272 -10.60 6.31 -8.99
C LEU A 272 -10.12 7.69 -9.47
N LYS A 273 -10.95 8.73 -9.36
CA LYS A 273 -10.61 10.11 -9.74
C LYS A 273 -9.72 10.82 -8.73
N GLN A 274 -9.74 10.40 -7.46
CA GLN A 274 -8.87 10.97 -6.45
C GLN A 274 -7.42 10.73 -6.86
N PRO A 275 -6.57 11.77 -6.92
CA PRO A 275 -5.14 11.59 -7.05
C PRO A 275 -4.68 10.85 -5.79
N LEU A 276 -4.47 9.52 -5.91
CA LEU A 276 -3.66 8.81 -4.94
C LEU A 276 -2.33 9.56 -4.87
N GLY A 277 -2.05 10.08 -3.67
CA GLY A 277 -0.89 10.91 -3.43
C GLY A 277 0.31 10.29 -4.13
N THR A 278 0.90 11.07 -5.02
CA THR A 278 2.13 10.84 -5.78
C THR A 278 2.80 9.49 -5.50
N TRP A 279 2.93 8.66 -6.55
CA TRP A 279 3.95 7.62 -6.64
C TRP A 279 5.25 8.07 -5.96
N PRO A 280 6.03 7.20 -5.27
CA PRO A 280 7.26 7.61 -4.60
C PRO A 280 8.18 8.28 -5.63
N THR A 281 8.12 9.58 -5.60
CA THR A 281 8.83 10.49 -6.46
C THR A 281 9.91 10.99 -5.55
N THR A 282 11.06 10.29 -5.67
CA THR A 282 12.40 10.64 -5.21
C THR A 282 12.61 11.01 -3.75
#